data_AF-A0A835X9P8-F1
#
_entry.id   AF-A0A835X9P8-F1
#
_cell.length_a   1.000
_cell.length_b   1.000
_cell.length_c   1.000
_cell.angle_alpha   90.00
_cell.angle_beta   90.00
_cell.angle_gamma   90.00
#
_symmetry.space_group_name_H-M   'P 1'
#
loop_
_entity.id
_entity.type
_entity.pdbx_description
1 polymer ?
#
loop_
_entity_poly.entity_id
_entity_poly.type
_entity_poly.pdbx_seq_one_letter_code
_entity_poly.pdbx_strand_id
1 'polypeptide(L)' 'MESAKTGQEVACSVQNVTIGRQIKEEDVFYTLPTPDDAKQYLKKFKHKLNSEELQTLNEIVEIIRKTNPIYGY' A
#
# COMPACT_ATOMS: atom_id res chain seq x y z
N MET A 1 -13.07 14.66 4.05
CA MET A 1 -12.60 13.98 2.83
C MET A 1 -12.50 12.50 3.15
N GLU A 2 -13.08 11.63 2.32
CA GLU A 2 -13.14 10.18 2.58
C GLU A 2 -12.06 9.42 1.80
N SER A 3 -11.52 10.01 0.72
CA SER A 3 -10.44 9.45 -0.09
C SER A 3 -9.61 10.56 -0.75
N ALA A 4 -8.40 10.21 -1.16
CA ALA A 4 -7.51 11.04 -1.97
C ALA A 4 -7.05 10.24 -3.19
N LYS A 5 -6.94 10.90 -4.34
CA LYS A 5 -6.47 10.32 -5.61
C LYS A 5 -5.01 10.70 -5.88
N THR A 6 -4.37 10.00 -6.81
CA THR A 6 -3.02 10.31 -7.29
C THR A 6 -2.89 11.80 -7.65
N GLY A 7 -1.80 12.43 -7.17
CA GLY A 7 -1.49 13.84 -7.39
C GLY A 7 -2.18 14.83 -6.44
N GLN A 8 -3.06 14.37 -5.55
CA GLN A 8 -3.64 15.24 -4.53
C GLN A 8 -2.73 15.36 -3.31
N GLU A 9 -2.42 16.60 -2.92
CA GLU A 9 -1.73 16.90 -1.67
C GLU A 9 -2.76 17.12 -0.56
N VAL A 10 -2.74 16.27 0.46
CA VAL A 10 -3.69 16.31 1.58
C VAL A 10 -2.96 16.13 2.90
N ALA A 11 -3.47 16.78 3.95
CA ALA A 11 -3.08 16.46 5.32
C ALA A 11 -3.93 15.28 5.81
N CYS A 12 -3.28 14.20 6.24
CA CYS A 12 -3.92 13.05 6.87
C CYS A 12 -3.35 12.82 8.27
N SER A 13 -4.19 12.30 9.17
CA SER A 13 -3.76 11.90 10.51
C SER A 13 -3.40 10.43 10.52
N VAL A 14 -2.16 10.10 10.88
CA VAL A 14 -1.73 8.71 11.11
C VAL A 14 -1.60 8.50 12.61
N GLN A 15 -2.31 7.48 13.13
CA GLN A 15 -2.30 7.19 14.56
C GLN A 15 -1.07 6.37 14.96
N ASN A 16 -0.63 6.51 16.22
CA ASN A 16 0.42 5.70 16.85
C ASN A 16 1.82 5.81 16.20
N VAL A 17 2.12 6.95 15.58
CA VAL A 17 3.43 7.23 14.98
C VAL A 17 4.04 8.52 15.53
N THR A 18 5.36 8.56 15.63
CA THR A 18 6.15 9.73 16.06
C THR A 18 7.08 10.17 14.94
N ILE A 19 6.90 11.41 14.47
CA ILE A 19 7.76 12.04 13.47
C ILE A 19 9.16 12.26 14.06
N GLY A 20 10.20 12.03 13.25
CA GLY A 20 11.61 12.10 13.68
C GLY A 20 12.11 10.84 14.40
N ARG A 21 11.25 9.84 14.64
CA ARG A 21 11.62 8.54 15.23
C ARG A 21 11.26 7.36 14.34
N GLN A 22 9.97 7.20 14.02
CA GLN A 22 9.48 6.11 13.18
C GLN A 22 9.33 6.54 11.72
N ILE A 23 9.03 7.82 11.50
CA ILE A 23 8.80 8.43 10.20
C ILE A 23 9.71 9.65 10.07
N LYS A 24 10.31 9.85 8.90
CA LYS A 24 11.08 11.04 8.54
C LYS A 24 10.40 11.80 7.41
N GLU A 25 10.78 13.05 7.24
CA GLU A 25 10.40 13.83 6.07
C GLU A 25 10.92 13.12 4.81
N GLU A 26 10.18 13.26 3.70
CA GLU A 26 10.48 12.66 2.40
C GLU A 26 10.35 11.13 2.31
N ASP A 27 9.99 10.43 3.41
CA ASP A 27 9.69 9.00 3.36
C ASP A 27 8.45 8.70 2.50
N VAL A 28 8.53 7.62 1.73
CA VAL A 28 7.40 7.09 0.95
C VAL A 28 6.84 5.86 1.64
N PHE A 29 5.55 5.91 1.97
CA PHE A 29 4.85 4.80 2.61
C PHE A 29 3.87 4.13 1.65
N TYR A 30 3.78 2.81 1.78
CA TYR A 30 2.78 2.00 1.10
C TYR A 30 1.70 1.58 2.08
N THR A 31 0.50 1.35 1.57
CA THR A 31 -0.52 0.64 2.32
C THR A 31 -0.12 -0.83 2.50
N LEU A 32 -0.57 -1.44 3.59
CA LEU A 32 -0.30 -2.84 3.89
C LEU A 32 -1.63 -3.61 3.98
N PRO A 33 -2.19 -4.05 2.85
CA PRO A 33 -3.36 -4.92 2.88
C PRO A 33 -3.04 -6.24 3.56
N THR A 34 -4.05 -6.88 4.14
CA THR A 34 -3.87 -8.21 4.72
C THR A 34 -3.49 -9.23 3.62
N PRO A 35 -2.87 -10.37 3.96
CA PRO A 35 -2.54 -11.38 2.97
C PRO A 35 -3.76 -11.89 2.17
N ASP A 36 -4.94 -11.96 2.80
CA ASP A 36 -6.19 -12.34 2.14
C ASP A 36 -6.68 -11.25 1.19
N ASP A 37 -6.69 -9.99 1.62
CA ASP A 37 -7.07 -8.86 0.77
C ASP A 37 -6.14 -8.75 -0.44
N ALA A 38 -4.82 -8.83 -0.23
CA ALA A 38 -3.84 -8.83 -1.32
C ALA A 38 -4.11 -9.95 -2.33
N LYS A 39 -4.43 -11.16 -1.85
CA LYS A 39 -4.82 -12.29 -2.69
C LYS A 39 -6.11 -12.01 -3.47
N GLN A 40 -7.12 -11.42 -2.83
CA GLN A 40 -8.37 -11.05 -3.49
C GLN A 40 -8.15 -9.96 -4.55
N TYR A 41 -7.32 -8.97 -4.28
CA TYR A 41 -6.97 -7.91 -5.24
C TYR A 41 -6.25 -8.49 -6.46
N LEU A 42 -5.30 -9.41 -6.25
CA LEU A 42 -4.55 -10.04 -7.34
C LEU A 42 -5.41 -11.00 -8.19
N LYS A 43 -6.33 -11.76 -7.56
CA LYS A 43 -7.07 -12.84 -8.24
C LYS A 43 -8.46 -12.42 -8.74
N LYS A 44 -9.22 -11.66 -7.94
CA LYS A 44 -10.62 -11.31 -8.24
C LYS A 44 -10.77 -9.88 -8.76
N PHE A 45 -10.10 -8.92 -8.13
CA PHE A 45 -10.34 -7.50 -8.39
C PHE A 45 -9.28 -6.83 -9.28
N LYS A 46 -8.34 -7.59 -9.83
CA LYS A 46 -7.28 -7.09 -10.71
C LYS A 46 -7.82 -6.24 -11.88
N HIS A 47 -8.99 -6.61 -12.43
CA HIS A 47 -9.64 -5.90 -13.52
C HIS A 47 -10.22 -4.52 -13.12
N LYS A 48 -10.33 -4.23 -11.82
CA LYS A 48 -10.81 -2.93 -11.31
C LYS A 48 -9.67 -1.94 -11.05
N LEU A 49 -8.43 -2.43 -11.05
CA LEU A 49 -7.25 -1.60 -10.82
C LEU A 49 -6.77 -1.07 -12.18
N ASN A 50 -6.46 0.21 -12.22
CA ASN A 50 -5.74 0.78 -13.35
C ASN A 50 -4.27 0.30 -13.35
N SER A 51 -3.53 0.59 -14.41
CA SER A 51 -2.15 0.12 -14.57
C SER A 51 -1.21 0.58 -13.45
N GLU A 52 -1.37 1.82 -12.98
CA GLU A 52 -0.55 2.39 -11.90
C GLU A 52 -0.88 1.72 -10.57
N GLU A 53 -2.17 1.58 -10.24
CA GLU A 53 -2.62 0.88 -9.02
C GLU A 53 -2.15 -0.58 -8.98
N LEU A 54 -2.21 -1.27 -10.12
CA LEU A 54 -1.74 -2.63 -10.24
C LEU A 54 -0.21 -2.73 -10.07
N GLN A 55 0.55 -1.78 -10.62
CA GLN A 55 1.99 -1.71 -10.45
C GLN A 55 2.35 -1.52 -8.97
N THR A 56 1.72 -0.57 -8.29
CA THR A 56 1.89 -0.34 -6.85
C THR A 56 1.54 -1.58 -6.03
N LEU A 57 0.45 -2.29 -6.36
CA LEU A 57 0.10 -3.54 -5.69
C LEU A 57 1.18 -4.63 -5.87
N ASN A 58 1.74 -4.78 -7.07
CA ASN A 58 2.81 -5.73 -7.33
C ASN A 58 4.09 -5.38 -6.56
N GLU A 59 4.42 -4.10 -6.46
CA GLU A 59 5.56 -3.61 -5.68
C GLU A 59 5.39 -3.93 -4.18
N ILE A 60 4.20 -3.65 -3.61
CA ILE A 60 3.87 -4.02 -2.23
C ILE A 60 4.09 -5.52 -2.01
N VAL A 61 3.58 -6.35 -2.92
CA VAL A 61 3.70 -7.81 -2.82
C VAL A 61 5.16 -8.25 -2.88
N GLU A 62 5.98 -7.65 -3.76
CA GLU A 62 7.41 -7.94 -3.85
C GLU A 62 8.15 -7.58 -2.55
N ILE A 63 7.91 -6.38 -2.02
CA ILE A 63 8.54 -5.89 -0.79
C ILE A 63 8.23 -6.83 0.38
N ILE A 64 6.95 -7.18 0.58
CA ILE A 64 6.53 -8.01 1.71
C ILE A 64 7.00 -9.47 1.53
N ARG A 65 7.09 -9.98 0.30
CA ARG A 65 7.60 -11.35 0.05
C ARG A 65 9.06 -11.55 0.41
N LYS A 66 9.85 -10.48 0.51
CA LYS A 66 11.24 -10.54 1.01
C LYS A 66 11.31 -11.03 2.46
N THR A 67 10.27 -10.81 3.26
CA THR A 67 10.17 -11.26 4.66
C THR A 67 9.13 -12.34 4.89
N ASN A 68 8.04 -12.35 4.11
CA ASN A 68 6.99 -13.36 4.15
C ASN A 68 6.70 -13.92 2.74
N PRO A 69 7.39 -15.00 2.32
CA PRO A 69 7.30 -15.53 0.95
C PRO A 69 5.90 -15.92 0.49
N ILE A 70 4.98 -16.25 1.41
CA ILE A 70 3.61 -16.67 1.11
C ILE A 70 2.60 -15.51 1.10
N TYR A 71 3.06 -14.25 1.17
CA TYR A 71 2.18 -13.09 1.13
C TYR A 71 1.45 -12.97 -0.23
N GLY A 72 0.12 -12.82 -0.19
CA GLY A 72 -0.74 -12.74 -1.37
C GLY A 72 -0.71 -13.98 -2.27
N TYR A 73 -0.16 -15.10 -1.78
CA TYR A 73 0.05 -16.37 -2.50
C TYR A 73 -1.23 -17.24 -2.43
#